data_AF-A0A945UV45-F1
#
_entry.id   AF-A0A945UV45-F1
#
_cell.length_a   1.000
_cell.length_b   1.000
_cell.length_c   1.000
_cell.angle_alpha   90.00
_cell.angle_beta   90.00
_cell.angle_gamma   90.00
#
_symmetry.space_group_name_H-M   'P 1'
#
loop_
_entity.id
_entity.type
_entity.pdbx_description
1 polymer ?
#
loop_
_entity_poly.entity_id
_entity_poly.type
_entity_poly.pdbx_seq_one_letter_code
_entity_poly.pdbx_strand_id
1 'polypeptide(L)'
;MSKSKSPEPAESDAVAFRSLRFGWWALGISLCLGLGLEVLHGFKIGWYLDVGNEMRRLMFPLAHTHGTLLALVNIAAGVSAKVFGAGILPARAASAVRLAAILMPLGFLLGGIVIYDGDPGLGVLLVPLGGFLLVYGVAAIAIAVNRSRA
;
A
#
# COMPACT_ATOMS: atom_id res chain seq x y z
N MET A 1 -17.39 -4.07 30.70
CA MET A 1 -16.40 -4.68 29.77
C MET A 1 -17.14 -5.45 28.69
N SER A 2 -17.24 -4.88 27.49
CA SER A 2 -17.82 -5.57 26.33
C SER A 2 -16.83 -6.65 25.87
N LYS A 3 -17.17 -7.94 26.03
CA LYS A 3 -16.42 -9.03 25.41
C LYS A 3 -16.47 -8.81 23.89
N SER A 4 -15.33 -8.45 23.30
CA SER A 4 -15.14 -8.46 21.85
C SER A 4 -15.44 -9.88 21.35
N LYS A 5 -16.60 -10.11 20.74
CA LYS A 5 -16.95 -11.39 20.10
C LYS A 5 -15.82 -11.69 19.10
N SER A 6 -15.08 -12.78 19.32
CA SER A 6 -14.08 -13.24 18.36
C SER A 6 -14.78 -13.45 17.01
N PRO A 7 -14.24 -12.94 15.89
CA PRO A 7 -14.87 -13.06 14.60
C PRO A 7 -15.09 -14.54 14.25
N GLU A 8 -16.22 -14.85 13.62
CA GLU A 8 -16.54 -16.22 13.24
C GLU A 8 -15.53 -16.73 12.19
N PRO A 9 -15.23 -18.05 12.16
CA PRO A 9 -14.17 -18.61 11.31
C PRO A 9 -14.29 -18.24 9.83
N ALA A 10 -15.51 -18.14 9.31
CA ALA A 10 -15.79 -17.76 7.92
C ALA A 10 -15.46 -16.29 7.61
N GLU A 11 -15.71 -15.37 8.54
CA GLU A 11 -15.41 -13.94 8.38
C GLU A 11 -13.90 -13.70 8.35
N SER A 12 -13.22 -14.39 9.26
CA SER A 12 -11.77 -14.46 9.42
C SER A 12 -11.06 -14.91 8.14
N ASP A 13 -11.53 -15.99 7.51
CA ASP A 13 -10.98 -16.47 6.24
C ASP A 13 -11.24 -15.50 5.07
N ALA A 14 -12.40 -14.83 5.07
CA ALA A 14 -12.74 -13.84 4.06
C ALA A 14 -11.81 -12.61 4.11
N VAL A 15 -11.36 -12.18 5.30
CA VAL A 15 -10.40 -11.08 5.46
C VAL A 15 -9.05 -11.44 4.85
N ALA A 16 -8.53 -12.63 5.15
CA ALA A 16 -7.27 -13.12 4.61
C ALA A 16 -7.29 -13.18 3.08
N PHE A 17 -8.34 -13.78 2.51
CA PHE A 17 -8.50 -13.89 1.06
C PHE A 17 -8.64 -12.52 0.36
N ARG A 18 -9.34 -11.58 1.00
CA ARG A 18 -9.48 -10.21 0.47
C ARG A 18 -8.14 -9.47 0.44
N SER A 19 -7.27 -9.67 1.44
CA SER A 19 -5.92 -9.12 1.44
C SER A 19 -5.03 -9.74 0.36
N LEU A 20 -5.10 -11.06 0.15
CA LEU A 20 -4.40 -11.74 -0.96
C LEU A 20 -4.84 -11.21 -2.32
N ARG A 21 -6.15 -11.21 -2.59
CA ARG A 21 -6.72 -10.74 -3.86
C ARG A 21 -6.33 -9.30 -4.13
N PHE A 22 -6.47 -8.42 -3.14
CA PHE A 22 -6.06 -7.03 -3.28
C PHE A 22 -4.56 -6.90 -3.54
N GLY A 23 -3.72 -7.60 -2.77
CA GLY A 23 -2.27 -7.54 -2.90
C GLY A 23 -1.79 -7.96 -4.29
N TRP A 24 -2.33 -9.04 -4.87
CA TRP A 24 -1.97 -9.46 -6.22
C TRP A 24 -2.38 -8.46 -7.31
N TRP A 25 -3.58 -7.89 -7.22
CA TRP A 25 -4.00 -6.84 -8.15
C TRP A 25 -3.16 -5.57 -8.02
N ALA A 26 -2.89 -5.13 -6.78
CA ALA A 26 -2.05 -3.97 -6.52
C ALA A 26 -0.60 -4.18 -6.99
N LEU A 27 -0.07 -5.39 -6.84
CA LEU A 27 1.25 -5.77 -7.34
C LEU A 27 1.29 -5.69 -8.87
N GLY A 28 0.31 -6.28 -9.56
CA GLY A 28 0.20 -6.21 -11.02
C GLY A 28 0.16 -4.77 -11.53
N ILE A 29 -0.68 -3.92 -10.92
CA ILE A 29 -0.76 -2.49 -11.25
C ILE A 29 0.57 -1.78 -11.02
N SER A 30 1.23 -2.05 -9.89
CA SER A 30 2.50 -1.42 -9.56
C SER A 30 3.61 -1.84 -10.52
N LEU A 31 3.67 -3.12 -10.93
CA LEU A 31 4.61 -3.61 -11.93
C LEU A 31 4.36 -2.98 -13.29
N CYS A 32 3.10 -2.86 -13.72
CA CYS A 32 2.75 -2.16 -14.95
C CYS A 32 3.19 -0.69 -14.92
N LEU A 33 3.00 0.00 -13.78
CA LEU A 33 3.50 1.36 -13.59
C LEU A 33 5.03 1.41 -13.73
N GLY A 34 5.76 0.53 -13.03
CA GLY A 34 7.22 0.46 -13.10
C GLY A 34 7.73 0.22 -14.53
N LEU A 35 7.14 -0.74 -15.24
CA LEU A 35 7.43 -1.00 -16.65
C LEU A 35 7.17 0.24 -17.52
N GLY A 36 6.07 0.96 -17.27
CA GLY A 36 5.79 2.23 -17.93
C GLY A 36 6.88 3.29 -17.67
N LEU A 37 7.38 3.41 -16.44
CA LEU A 37 8.47 4.33 -16.11
C LEU A 37 9.78 3.95 -16.79
N GLU A 38 10.09 2.66 -16.91
CA GLU A 38 11.25 2.15 -17.67
C GLU A 38 11.12 2.45 -19.15
N VAL A 39 9.93 2.31 -19.74
CA VAL A 39 9.66 2.70 -21.13
C VAL A 39 9.87 4.20 -21.32
N LEU A 40 9.31 5.04 -20.43
CA LEU A 40 9.50 6.50 -20.50
C LEU A 40 10.99 6.89 -20.39
N HIS A 41 11.74 6.22 -19.51
CA HIS A 41 13.19 6.38 -19.39
C HIS A 41 13.94 5.94 -20.66
N GLY A 42 13.68 4.72 -21.13
CA GLY A 42 14.38 4.11 -22.26
C GLY A 42 14.19 4.87 -23.57
N PHE A 43 12.97 5.36 -23.83
CA PHE A 43 12.67 6.21 -24.98
C PHE A 43 12.99 7.69 -24.78
N LYS A 44 13.51 8.07 -23.61
CA LYS A 44 13.87 9.45 -23.26
C LYS A 44 12.74 10.45 -23.48
N ILE A 45 11.54 10.11 -23.05
CA ILE A 45 10.37 10.96 -23.23
C ILE A 45 10.54 12.25 -22.39
N GLY A 46 10.59 13.41 -23.06
CA GLY A 46 10.88 14.70 -22.42
C GLY A 46 9.94 15.08 -21.29
N TRP A 47 8.65 14.74 -21.41
CA TRP A 47 7.66 14.91 -20.33
C TRP A 47 8.07 14.25 -19.00
N TYR A 48 8.91 13.22 -19.06
CA TYR A 48 9.47 12.55 -17.88
C TYR A 48 10.93 12.96 -17.60
N LEU A 49 11.78 13.10 -18.63
CA LEU A 49 13.23 13.26 -18.44
C LEU A 49 13.78 14.69 -18.56
N ASP A 50 13.01 15.66 -19.04
CA ASP A 50 13.50 17.03 -19.16
C ASP A 50 13.90 17.61 -17.80
N VAL A 51 14.81 18.58 -17.80
CA VAL A 51 15.44 19.12 -16.59
C VAL A 51 14.39 19.63 -15.58
N GLY A 52 13.29 20.24 -16.03
CA GLY A 52 12.21 20.71 -15.16
C GLY A 52 11.34 19.63 -14.52
N ASN A 53 11.54 18.34 -14.84
CA ASN A 53 10.70 17.23 -14.39
C ASN A 53 11.30 16.42 -13.24
N GLU A 54 12.25 16.97 -12.48
CA GLU A 54 12.90 16.31 -11.34
C GLU A 54 11.89 15.77 -10.32
N MET A 55 10.90 16.58 -9.93
CA MET A 55 9.86 16.12 -9.00
C MET A 55 9.00 15.00 -9.55
N ARG A 56 8.71 14.98 -10.86
CA ARG A 56 8.01 13.87 -11.50
C ARG A 56 8.84 12.59 -11.41
N ARG A 57 10.14 12.70 -11.70
CA ARG A 57 11.11 11.59 -11.61
C ARG A 57 11.37 11.11 -10.18
N LEU A 58 11.06 11.92 -9.17
CA LEU A 58 11.07 11.47 -7.78
C LEU A 58 9.74 10.80 -7.40
N MET A 59 8.62 11.46 -7.69
CA MET A 59 7.29 11.05 -7.26
C MET A 59 6.82 9.74 -7.90
N PHE A 60 7.11 9.52 -9.19
CA PHE A 60 6.65 8.31 -9.87
C PHE A 60 7.35 7.04 -9.41
N PRO A 61 8.69 7.00 -9.23
CA PRO A 61 9.34 5.88 -8.56
C PRO A 61 8.84 5.68 -7.14
N LEU A 62 8.62 6.74 -6.34
CA LEU A 62 8.04 6.59 -5.01
C LEU A 62 6.66 5.92 -5.05
N ALA A 63 5.81 6.29 -6.01
CA ALA A 63 4.51 5.66 -6.22
C ALA A 63 4.65 4.16 -6.56
N HIS A 64 5.53 3.82 -7.51
CA HIS A 64 5.79 2.44 -7.92
C HIS A 64 6.37 1.60 -6.77
N THR A 65 7.38 2.10 -6.07
CA THR A 65 8.07 1.40 -4.98
C THR A 65 7.12 1.15 -3.82
N HIS A 66 6.38 2.16 -3.37
CA HIS A 66 5.43 1.98 -2.27
C HIS A 66 4.23 1.14 -2.71
N GLY A 67 3.75 1.25 -3.95
CA GLY A 67 2.71 0.37 -4.49
C GLY A 67 3.14 -1.10 -4.44
N THR A 68 4.36 -1.39 -4.89
CA THR A 68 4.94 -2.74 -4.88
C THR A 68 5.12 -3.26 -3.45
N LEU A 69 5.75 -2.48 -2.57
CA LEU A 69 6.00 -2.89 -1.18
C LEU A 69 4.68 -3.14 -0.43
N LEU A 70 3.71 -2.23 -0.55
CA LEU A 70 2.44 -2.35 0.16
C LEU A 70 1.53 -3.43 -0.42
N ALA A 71 1.64 -3.73 -1.71
CA ALA A 71 1.04 -4.93 -2.29
C ALA A 71 1.61 -6.20 -1.66
N LEU A 72 2.94 -6.29 -1.53
CA LEU A 72 3.60 -7.42 -0.86
C LEU A 72 3.21 -7.52 0.62
N VAL A 73 3.07 -6.40 1.34
CA VAL A 73 2.57 -6.40 2.73
C VAL A 73 1.14 -6.96 2.82
N ASN A 74 0.25 -6.63 1.87
CA ASN A 74 -1.10 -7.20 1.83
C ASN A 74 -1.08 -8.71 1.56
N ILE A 75 -0.23 -9.17 0.63
CA ILE A 75 -0.04 -10.60 0.36
C ILE A 75 0.49 -11.30 1.61
N ALA A 76 1.57 -10.79 2.21
CA ALA A 76 2.16 -11.33 3.42
C ALA A 76 1.15 -11.42 4.56
N ALA A 77 0.38 -10.35 4.82
CA ALA A 77 -0.67 -10.35 5.83
C ALA A 77 -1.72 -11.45 5.58
N GLY A 78 -2.19 -11.59 4.34
CA GLY A 78 -3.15 -12.63 3.97
C GLY A 78 -2.59 -14.05 4.12
N VAL A 79 -1.34 -14.29 3.67
CA VAL A 79 -0.64 -15.57 3.83
C VAL A 79 -0.46 -15.88 5.32
N SER A 80 0.06 -14.95 6.10
CA SER A 80 0.27 -15.14 7.54
C SER A 80 -1.02 -15.54 8.23
N ALA A 81 -2.15 -14.88 7.91
CA ALA A 81 -3.45 -15.21 8.50
C ALA A 81 -3.93 -16.62 8.13
N LYS A 82 -3.65 -17.09 6.90
CA LYS A 82 -3.96 -18.46 6.49
C LYS A 82 -3.07 -19.51 7.16
N VAL A 83 -1.81 -19.19 7.44
CA VAL A 83 -0.82 -20.12 8.00
C VAL A 83 -0.89 -20.20 9.53
N PHE A 84 -0.97 -19.06 10.21
CA PHE A 84 -0.91 -18.98 11.68
C PHE A 84 -2.27 -18.71 12.33
N GLY A 85 -3.34 -18.67 11.55
CA GLY A 85 -4.70 -18.45 12.01
C GLY A 85 -5.13 -16.98 11.94
N ALA A 86 -6.43 -16.77 11.70
CA ALA A 86 -6.96 -15.45 11.40
C ALA A 86 -6.92 -14.45 12.56
N GLY A 87 -6.71 -14.91 13.80
CA GLY A 87 -6.58 -14.04 14.97
C GLY A 87 -5.42 -13.04 14.87
N ILE A 88 -4.43 -13.31 14.02
CA ILE A 88 -3.28 -12.42 13.82
C ILE A 88 -3.58 -11.24 12.88
N LEU A 89 -4.68 -11.29 12.13
CA LEU A 89 -5.03 -10.27 11.14
C LEU A 89 -6.42 -9.68 11.45
N PRO A 90 -6.51 -8.73 12.40
CA PRO A 90 -7.76 -8.03 12.68
C PRO A 90 -8.30 -7.32 11.43
N ALA A 91 -9.62 -7.38 11.21
CA ALA A 91 -10.28 -6.79 10.04
C ALA A 91 -9.98 -5.28 9.85
N ARG A 92 -9.90 -4.53 10.95
CA ARG A 92 -9.54 -3.10 10.93
C ARG A 92 -8.10 -2.87 10.48
N ALA A 93 -7.17 -3.72 10.95
CA ALA A 93 -5.77 -3.65 10.55
C ALA A 93 -5.60 -3.98 9.07
N ALA A 94 -6.26 -5.05 8.60
CA ALA A 94 -6.28 -5.42 7.18
C ALA A 94 -6.85 -4.29 6.30
N SER A 95 -7.91 -3.62 6.76
CA SER A 95 -8.50 -2.48 6.05
C SER A 95 -7.57 -1.27 6.02
N ALA A 96 -6.89 -0.96 7.13
CA ALA A 96 -5.94 0.14 7.19
C ALA A 96 -4.73 -0.07 6.28
N VAL A 97 -4.14 -1.27 6.28
CA VAL A 97 -3.04 -1.64 5.37
C VAL A 97 -3.47 -1.57 3.90
N ARG A 98 -4.70 -1.99 3.59
CA ARG A 98 -5.26 -1.88 2.23
C ARG A 98 -5.45 -0.43 1.80
N LEU A 99 -6.01 0.41 2.67
CA LEU A 99 -6.20 1.83 2.39
C LEU A 99 -4.86 2.55 2.25
N ALA A 100 -3.86 2.22 3.08
CA ALA A 100 -2.50 2.74 2.92
C ALA A 100 -1.91 2.40 1.55
N ALA A 101 -2.10 1.15 1.09
CA ALA A 101 -1.67 0.67 -0.23
C ALA A 101 -2.38 1.35 -1.41
N ILE A 102 -3.47 2.07 -1.16
CA ILE A 102 -4.16 2.89 -2.16
C ILE A 102 -3.69 4.34 -2.05
N LEU A 103 -3.80 4.93 -0.86
CA LEU A 103 -3.59 6.35 -0.64
C LEU A 103 -2.14 6.79 -0.88
N MET A 104 -1.17 5.98 -0.45
CA MET A 104 0.24 6.37 -0.55
C MET A 104 0.75 6.33 -1.99
N PRO A 105 0.56 5.24 -2.78
CA PRO A 105 0.96 5.23 -4.18
C PRO A 105 0.20 6.26 -5.02
N LEU A 106 -1.11 6.41 -4.79
CA LEU A 106 -1.88 7.44 -5.49
C LEU A 106 -1.44 8.85 -5.10
N GLY A 107 -1.11 9.09 -3.84
CA GLY A 107 -0.64 10.39 -3.38
C GLY A 107 0.66 10.81 -4.06
N PHE A 108 1.63 9.90 -4.13
CA PHE A 108 2.85 10.13 -4.89
C PHE A 108 2.57 10.30 -6.39
N LEU A 109 1.76 9.43 -7.00
CA LEU A 109 1.45 9.52 -8.43
C LEU A 109 0.79 10.86 -8.78
N LEU A 110 -0.24 11.25 -8.05
CA LEU A 110 -0.95 12.52 -8.24
C LEU A 110 -0.05 13.73 -7.94
N GLY A 111 0.79 13.63 -6.91
CA GLY A 111 1.80 14.65 -6.58
C GLY A 111 2.87 14.82 -7.66
N GLY A 112 3.12 13.78 -8.47
CA GLY A 112 4.02 13.84 -9.61
C GLY A 112 3.37 14.32 -10.91
N ILE A 113 2.03 14.34 -11.03
CA ILE A 113 1.33 14.75 -12.27
C ILE A 113 1.39 16.27 -12.46
N VAL A 114 0.96 17.03 -11.43
CA VAL A 114 0.97 18.49 -11.39
C VAL A 114 2.09 18.93 -10.43
N ILE A 115 2.97 19.82 -10.86
CA ILE A 115 4.13 20.30 -10.10
C ILE A 115 4.02 21.82 -9.99
N TYR A 116 4.29 22.37 -8.82
CA TYR A 116 4.23 23.82 -8.54
C TYR A 116 5.61 24.29 -8.12
N ASP A 117 6.32 25.06 -8.95
CA ASP A 117 7.64 25.64 -8.62
C ASP A 117 8.68 24.64 -8.06
N GLY A 118 8.64 23.39 -8.53
CA GLY A 118 9.53 22.33 -8.04
C GLY A 118 9.03 21.61 -6.79
N ASP A 119 7.81 21.86 -6.34
CA ASP A 119 7.10 21.12 -5.30
C ASP A 119 6.07 20.14 -5.89
N PRO A 120 5.77 19.03 -5.18
CA PRO A 120 4.76 18.09 -5.64
C PRO A 120 3.35 18.70 -5.56
N GLY A 121 2.47 18.25 -6.44
CA GLY A 121 1.06 18.66 -6.43
C GLY A 121 0.31 18.22 -5.18
N LEU A 122 -0.87 18.81 -4.97
CA LEU A 122 -1.73 18.59 -3.78
C LEU A 122 -2.08 17.11 -3.52
N GLY A 123 -1.98 16.24 -4.52
CA GLY A 123 -2.13 14.79 -4.36
C GLY A 123 -1.20 14.21 -3.29
N VAL A 124 -0.03 14.80 -3.06
CA VAL A 124 0.93 14.36 -2.04
C VAL A 124 0.34 14.35 -0.63
N LEU A 125 -0.71 15.13 -0.35
CA LEU A 125 -1.39 15.16 0.94
C LEU A 125 -2.07 13.83 1.32
N LEU A 126 -2.30 12.92 0.35
CA LEU A 126 -2.76 11.57 0.63
C LEU A 126 -1.68 10.68 1.27
N VAL A 127 -0.40 10.98 1.03
CA VAL A 127 0.75 10.21 1.54
C VAL A 127 0.78 10.16 3.06
N PRO A 128 0.71 11.28 3.82
CA PRO A 128 0.72 11.21 5.28
C PRO A 128 -0.50 10.45 5.83
N LEU A 129 -1.68 10.59 5.23
CA LEU A 129 -2.87 9.83 5.62
C LEU A 129 -2.64 8.31 5.43
N GLY A 130 -2.09 7.91 4.29
CA GLY A 130 -1.70 6.53 4.03
C GLY A 130 -0.62 6.04 5.01
N GLY A 131 0.36 6.88 5.33
CA GLY A 131 1.43 6.58 6.28
C GLY A 131 0.91 6.29 7.68
N PHE A 132 0.01 7.13 8.22
CA PHE A 132 -0.59 6.89 9.53
C PHE A 132 -1.43 5.61 9.56
N LEU A 133 -2.20 5.33 8.50
CA LEU A 133 -2.97 4.09 8.39
C LEU A 133 -2.06 2.86 8.32
N LEU A 134 -0.92 2.96 7.63
CA LEU A 134 0.05 1.87 7.57
C LEU A 134 0.64 1.60 8.95
N VAL A 135 1.11 2.64 9.65
CA VAL A 135 1.67 2.52 11.01
C VAL A 135 0.65 1.85 11.93
N TYR A 136 -0.60 2.33 11.93
CA TYR A 136 -1.68 1.73 12.70
C TYR A 136 -1.91 0.26 12.33
N GLY A 137 -2.04 -0.05 11.05
CA GLY A 137 -2.33 -1.39 10.56
C GLY A 137 -1.24 -2.40 10.91
N VAL A 138 0.03 -2.04 10.68
CA VAL A 138 1.18 -2.89 11.00
C VAL A 138 1.32 -3.07 12.51
N ALA A 139 1.18 -2.00 13.30
CA ALA A 139 1.23 -2.11 14.76
C ALA A 139 0.12 -3.01 15.32
N ALA A 140 -1.11 -2.90 14.79
CA ALA A 140 -2.22 -3.75 15.21
C ALA A 140 -2.00 -5.23 14.86
N ILE A 141 -1.42 -5.54 13.69
CA ILE A 141 -1.02 -6.91 13.32
C ILE A 141 0.07 -7.42 14.26
N ALA A 142 1.11 -6.63 14.53
CA ALA A 142 2.20 -7.02 15.42
C ALA A 142 1.70 -7.32 16.85
N ILE A 143 0.80 -6.49 17.38
CA ILE A 143 0.17 -6.71 18.69
C ILE A 143 -0.68 -7.99 18.67
N ALA A 144 -1.43 -8.26 17.60
CA ALA A 144 -2.26 -9.44 17.48
C ALA A 144 -1.41 -10.73 17.42
N VAL A 145 -0.32 -10.72 16.64
CA VAL A 145 0.67 -11.80 16.60
C VAL A 145 1.24 -12.06 17.99
N ASN A 146 1.63 -11.01 18.73
CA ASN A 146 2.18 -11.18 20.07
C ASN A 146 1.17 -11.79 21.06
N ARG A 147 -0.11 -11.43 20.94
CA ARG A 147 -1.19 -11.98 21.77
C ARG A 147 -1.55 -13.43 21.42
N SER A 148 -1.34 -13.87 20.18
CA SER A 148 -1.62 -15.26 19.77
C SER A 148 -0.62 -16.30 20.29
N ARG A 149 0.51 -15.86 20.86
CA ARG A 149 1.51 -16.74 21.49
C ARG A 149 1.37 -16.86 23.02
N ALA A 150 0.55 -16.00 23.64
CA ALA A 150 0.29 -15.99 25.08
C ALA A 150 -1.01 -16.74 25.39
#